data_AF-A0A7C8HGM4-F1
#
_entry.id   AF-A0A7C8HGM4-F1
#
_cell.length_a   1.000
_cell.length_b   1.000
_cell.length_c   1.000
_cell.angle_alpha   90.00
_cell.angle_beta   90.00
_cell.angle_gamma   90.00
#
_symmetry.space_group_name_H-M   'P 1'
#
loop_
_entity.id
_entity.type
_entity.pdbx_description
1 polymer ?
#
loop_
_entity_poly.entity_id
_entity_poly.type
_entity_poly.pdbx_seq_one_letter_code
_entity_poly.pdbx_strand_id
1 'polypeptide(L)'
;PLPPEGFYRVVQAFDCCEKKCRRFEAEMLVELGYNAAGQPIVFVPEVVDGMLAVPERGSSIDTPNLARLARLTVANQQRDEHSLQ
;
A
#
# COMPACT_ATOMS: atom_id res chain seq x y z
N PRO A 1 -10.22 13.27 -7.45
CA PRO A 1 -9.68 12.11 -8.21
C PRO A 1 -9.10 11.10 -7.21
N LEU A 2 -9.20 9.80 -7.48
CA LEU A 2 -8.60 8.78 -6.62
C LEU A 2 -7.07 8.80 -6.78
N PRO A 3 -6.28 8.74 -5.69
CA PRO A 3 -4.85 8.49 -5.77
C PRO A 3 -4.55 7.19 -6.54
N PRO A 4 -3.47 7.13 -7.34
CA PRO A 4 -3.08 5.90 -8.04
C PRO A 4 -2.83 4.73 -7.07
N GLU A 5 -3.09 3.51 -7.50
CA GLU A 5 -2.68 2.31 -6.76
C GLU A 5 -1.15 2.18 -6.70
N GLY A 6 -0.66 1.36 -5.76
CA GLY A 6 0.76 1.04 -5.58
C GLY A 6 1.28 1.35 -4.18
N PHE A 7 2.60 1.50 -4.04
CA PHE A 7 3.24 1.65 -2.73
C PHE A 7 3.19 3.09 -2.20
N TYR A 8 2.92 3.20 -0.90
CA TYR A 8 2.84 4.43 -0.13
C TYR A 8 3.56 4.30 1.20
N ARG A 9 3.90 5.45 1.77
CA ARG A 9 4.36 5.62 3.14
C ARG A 9 3.27 6.30 3.95
N VAL A 10 3.05 5.82 5.17
CA VAL A 10 2.15 6.50 6.12
C VAL A 10 2.85 7.74 6.68
N VAL A 11 2.35 8.95 6.38
CA VAL A 11 2.96 10.20 6.87
C VAL A 11 2.50 10.59 8.27
N GLN A 12 1.32 10.13 8.67
CA GLN A 12 0.78 10.34 10.00
C GLN A 12 -0.04 9.12 10.41
N ALA A 13 0.23 8.58 11.59
CA ALA A 13 -0.43 7.38 12.08
C ALA A 13 -1.96 7.54 12.19
N PHE A 14 -2.71 6.49 11.85
CA PHE A 14 -4.17 6.53 11.77
C PHE A 14 -4.83 5.18 11.98
N ASP A 15 -6.10 5.23 12.36
CA ASP A 15 -6.94 4.05 12.48
C ASP A 15 -7.68 3.83 11.15
N CYS A 16 -7.87 2.57 10.74
CA CYS A 16 -8.46 2.24 9.44
C CYS A 16 -9.84 2.89 9.22
N CYS A 17 -10.66 2.90 10.26
CA CYS A 17 -11.99 3.51 10.28
C CYS A 17 -12.39 3.94 11.69
N GLU A 18 -13.59 4.49 11.86
CA GLU A 18 -14.17 4.88 13.15
C GLU A 18 -14.15 3.77 14.21
N LYS A 19 -14.28 2.51 13.79
CA LYS A 19 -14.25 1.33 14.69
C LYS A 19 -12.85 0.97 15.17
N LYS A 20 -11.80 1.56 14.59
CA LYS A 20 -10.39 1.39 14.99
C LYS A 20 -9.91 -0.06 15.02
N CYS A 21 -10.37 -0.88 14.07
CA CYS A 21 -10.03 -2.31 14.01
C CYS A 21 -8.53 -2.56 13.76
N ARG A 22 -7.85 -1.63 13.09
CA ARG A 22 -6.41 -1.67 12.81
C ARG A 22 -5.85 -0.27 12.84
N ARG A 23 -4.64 -0.15 13.37
CA ARG A 23 -3.85 1.09 13.34
C ARG A 23 -2.64 0.94 12.42
N PHE A 24 -2.38 1.98 11.65
CA PHE A 24 -1.21 2.12 10.80
C PHE A 24 -0.30 3.19 11.42
N GLU A 25 0.94 2.82 11.72
CA GLU A 25 1.91 3.73 12.32
C GLU A 25 2.62 4.57 11.25
N ALA A 26 3.16 5.72 11.67
CA ALA A 26 3.95 6.56 10.78
C ALA A 26 5.16 5.80 10.25
N GLU A 27 5.60 6.14 9.04
CA GLU A 27 6.71 5.52 8.31
C GLU A 27 6.48 4.06 7.87
N MET A 28 5.31 3.46 8.13
CA MET A 28 4.99 2.13 7.59
C MET A 28 4.92 2.16 6.05
N LEU A 29 5.52 1.14 5.43
CA LEU A 29 5.30 0.80 4.03
C LEU A 29 3.92 0.14 3.90
N VAL A 30 3.12 0.62 2.96
CA VAL A 30 1.83 0.04 2.62
C VAL A 30 1.63 0.02 1.12
N GLU A 31 0.74 -0.84 0.64
CA GLU A 31 0.20 -0.78 -0.71
C GLU A 31 -1.25 -0.31 -0.66
N LEU A 32 -1.58 0.65 -1.51
CA LEU A 32 -2.94 1.13 -1.72
C LEU A 32 -3.52 0.46 -2.97
N GLY A 33 -4.67 -0.18 -2.79
CA GLY A 33 -5.53 -0.66 -3.87
C GLY A 33 -6.98 -0.23 -3.65
N TYR A 34 -7.84 -0.55 -4.61
CA TYR A 34 -9.29 -0.31 -4.51
C TYR A 34 -10.09 -1.58 -4.82
N ASN A 35 -11.27 -1.70 -4.22
CA ASN A 35 -12.24 -2.68 -4.68
C ASN A 35 -13.00 -2.20 -5.94
N ALA A 36 -13.89 -3.03 -6.47
CA ALA A 36 -14.70 -2.72 -7.65
C ALA A 36 -15.63 -1.49 -7.49
N ALA A 37 -15.90 -1.06 -6.25
CA ALA A 37 -16.68 0.14 -5.95
C ALA A 37 -15.81 1.41 -5.73
N GLY A 38 -14.48 1.30 -5.88
CA GLY A 38 -13.56 2.41 -5.64
C GLY A 38 -13.30 2.69 -4.16
N GLN A 39 -13.64 1.77 -3.26
CA GLN A 39 -13.32 1.92 -1.83
C GLN A 39 -11.86 1.54 -1.57
N PRO A 40 -11.08 2.39 -0.87
CA PRO A 40 -9.66 2.15 -0.66
C PRO A 40 -9.41 1.00 0.32
N ILE A 41 -8.42 0.18 -0.03
CA ILE A 41 -7.92 -0.94 0.76
C ILE A 41 -6.41 -0.76 0.92
N VAL A 42 -5.93 -0.88 2.15
CA VAL A 42 -4.51 -0.82 2.50
C VAL A 42 -4.01 -2.20 2.84
N PHE A 43 -2.98 -2.65 2.12
CA PHE A 43 -2.23 -3.87 2.38
C PHE A 43 -0.93 -3.49 3.08
N VAL A 44 -0.51 -4.28 4.07
CA VAL A 44 0.76 -4.05 4.77
C VAL A 44 1.72 -5.14 4.32
N PRO A 45 2.70 -4.83 3.47
CA PRO A 45 3.73 -5.78 3.09
C PRO A 45 4.47 -6.31 4.33
N GLU A 46 4.78 -7.60 4.29
CA GLU A 46 5.44 -8.32 5.37
C GLU A 46 6.76 -8.91 4.86
N VAL A 47 7.69 -9.18 5.77
CA VAL A 47 8.89 -9.95 5.43
C VAL A 47 8.60 -11.42 5.70
N VAL A 48 8.53 -12.22 4.64
CA VAL A 48 8.32 -13.67 4.70
C VAL A 48 9.51 -14.33 4.02
N ASP A 49 10.22 -15.20 4.76
CA ASP A 49 11.43 -15.88 4.28
C ASP A 49 12.49 -14.94 3.69
N GLY A 50 12.65 -13.76 4.28
CA GLY A 50 13.61 -12.73 3.84
C GLY A 50 13.18 -11.95 2.60
N MET A 51 11.97 -12.19 2.08
CA MET A 51 11.40 -11.49 0.94
C MET A 51 10.26 -10.57 1.38
N LEU A 52 10.11 -9.44 0.68
CA LEU A 52 8.94 -8.59 0.85
C LEU A 52 7.75 -9.24 0.12
N ALA A 53 6.71 -9.57 0.87
CA ALA A 53 5.49 -10.16 0.35
C ALA A 53 4.30 -9.24 0.64
N VAL A 54 3.44 -9.03 -0.36
CA VAL A 54 2.17 -8.32 -0.17
C VAL A 54 1.09 -9.35 0.16
N PRO A 55 0.33 -9.20 1.25
CA PRO A 55 -0.72 -10.14 1.60
C PRO A 55 -1.93 -10.02 0.65
N GLU A 56 -2.68 -11.12 0.47
CA GLU A 56 -3.90 -11.13 -0.34
C GLU A 56 -5.07 -10.33 0.28
N ARG A 57 -5.03 -10.10 1.59
CA ARG A 57 -6.08 -9.40 2.34
C ARG A 57 -5.55 -8.10 2.92
N GLY A 58 -6.24 -7.02 2.61
CA GLY A 58 -5.97 -5.69 3.17
C GLY A 58 -7.06 -5.24 4.15
N SER A 59 -6.89 -4.03 4.68
CA SER A 59 -7.89 -3.37 5.51
C SER A 59 -8.54 -2.24 4.73
N SER A 60 -9.86 -2.23 4.63
CA SER A 60 -10.59 -1.07 4.12
C SER A 60 -10.31 0.14 5.01
N ILE A 61 -10.09 1.29 4.39
CA ILE A 61 -9.91 2.56 5.11
C ILE A 61 -10.97 3.57 4.71
N ASP A 62 -11.24 4.55 5.57
CA ASP A 62 -12.10 5.67 5.21
C ASP A 62 -11.39 6.61 4.23
N THR A 63 -12.09 7.12 3.22
CA THR A 63 -11.54 8.01 2.18
C THR A 63 -10.70 9.18 2.71
N PRO A 64 -11.07 9.87 3.82
CA PRO A 64 -10.24 10.94 4.37
C PRO A 64 -8.83 10.50 4.80
N ASN A 65 -8.63 9.21 5.12
CA ASN A 65 -7.32 8.68 5.50
C ASN A 65 -6.34 8.60 4.32
N LEU A 66 -6.80 8.72 3.07
CA LEU A 66 -5.91 8.81 1.90
C LEU A 66 -4.95 10.00 1.99
N ALA A 67 -5.35 11.09 2.65
CA ALA A 67 -4.49 12.26 2.86
C ALA A 67 -3.27 11.98 3.78
N ARG A 68 -3.26 10.82 4.45
CA ARG A 68 -2.19 10.38 5.35
C ARG A 68 -1.19 9.47 4.66
N LEU A 69 -1.30 9.30 3.35
CA LEU A 69 -0.43 8.47 2.54
C LEU A 69 0.37 9.34 1.57
N ALA A 70 1.68 9.13 1.53
CA ALA A 70 2.56 9.73 0.52
C ALA A 70 3.05 8.64 -0.43
N ARG A 71 2.83 8.84 -1.73
CA ARG A 71 3.20 7.86 -2.76
C ARG A 71 4.71 7.65 -2.78
N LEU A 72 5.12 6.39 -2.79
CA LEU A 72 6.50 6.01 -3.02
C LEU A 72 6.70 5.72 -4.52
N THR A 73 7.81 6.19 -5.06
CA THR A 73 8.25 5.84 -6.41
C THR A 73 9.30 4.77 -6.34
N VAL A 74 9.15 3.73 -7.16
CA VAL A 74 10.14 2.66 -7.29
C VAL A 74 10.91 2.85 -8.60
N ALA A 75 12.21 2.54 -8.57
CA ALA A 75 13.00 2.50 -9.79
C ALA A 75 12.47 1.37 -10.68
N ASN A 76 12.08 1.69 -11.91
CA ASN A 76 11.66 0.69 -12.87
C ASN A 76 12.90 0.14 -13.59
N GLN A 77 13.19 -1.15 -13.44
CA GLN A 77 14.19 -1.83 -14.26
C GLN A 77 13.49 -2.73 -15.27
N GLN A 78 13.57 -2.36 -16.54
CA GLN A 78 13.26 -3.28 -17.62
C GLN A 78 14.48 -4.20 -17.79
N ARG A 79 14.27 -5.51 -17.61
CA ARG A 79 15.28 -6.50 -17.98
C ARG A 79 15.02 -6.89 -19.42
N ASP A 80 15.95 -6.59 -20.31
CA ASP A 80 15.87 -7.01 -21.70
C ASP A 80 16.07 -8.54 -21.76
N GLU A 81 15.11 -9.26 -22.35
CA GLU A 81 15.12 -10.74 -22.48
C GLU A 81 16.23 -11.27 -23.40
N HIS A 82 17.04 -10.41 -24.03
CA HIS A 82 18.07 -10.80 -25.01
C HIS A 82 19.47 -11.09 -24.46
N SER A 83 19.70 -11.03 -23.14
CA SER A 83 21.04 -11.27 -22.57
C SER A 83 21.31 -12.72 -22.14
N LEU A 84 20.44 -13.67 -22.51
CA LEU A 84 20.64 -15.11 -22.28
C LEU A 84 20.67 -15.87 -23.60
N GLN A 85 21.67 -15.57 -24.45
CA GLN A 85 22.13 -16.45 -25.52
C GLN A 85 23.65 -16.52 -25.51
#